data_AF-A0A4Q5T5J9-F1
#
_entry.id   AF-A0A4Q5T5J9-F1
#
_cell.length_a   1.000
_cell.length_b   1.000
_cell.length_c   1.000
_cell.angle_alpha   90.00
_cell.angle_beta   90.00
_cell.angle_gamma   90.00
#
_symmetry.space_group_name_H-M   'P 1'
#
loop_
_entity.id
_entity.type
_entity.pdbx_description
1 polymer ?
#
loop_
_entity_poly.entity_id
_entity_poly.type
_entity_poly.pdbx_seq_one_letter_code
_entity_poly.pdbx_strand_id
1 'polypeptide(L)'
;MVQDDALVYATAGGREAPLPRLSSIESMGGWSGAASRAADGPDASGPSIMPTPPTCPNVAPLTETIMTGGNGYTIAAGTSLYSNAINCILSGYNDLITNNGTVWLHSPTVHGWFATGGLSSIINSGDIYIRGERQVQLAAQTVSLTNTGSIYIVADMGRSRGVTIEGYAASVDNSGLIAVQTLGVSGDGFTNHAIAIEVMGTPGIINRAGGRILAEAPDLAIAISYGGSGNENTPVLDNAGLIAANATAAGGISIGVDIAQYGTHPTIVVNSGTIRGDYAIYAQAASETVVNPIEVIDNRATGVLDGDVSLGIGDDRIQNDGRIIGNVDMGAGNDRFLGSGTISGIVDMGFGADIYSGTAGNDRARGGRDSDVLSGHDGQD
;
A
#
# COMPACT_ATOMS: atom_id res chain seq x y z
N MET A 1 43.08 -23.91 22.65
CA MET A 1 43.42 -23.16 21.42
C MET A 1 42.29 -23.41 20.44
N VAL A 2 41.15 -22.76 20.70
CA VAL A 2 39.96 -22.77 19.85
C VAL A 2 39.64 -21.29 19.69
N GLN A 3 39.66 -20.83 18.46
CA GLN A 3 39.61 -19.41 18.10
C GLN A 3 38.13 -19.04 17.94
N ASP A 4 37.67 -18.16 18.83
CA ASP A 4 36.42 -17.42 18.70
C ASP A 4 36.56 -16.45 17.51
N ASP A 5 35.86 -16.73 16.42
CA ASP A 5 35.59 -15.75 15.37
C ASP A 5 34.30 -15.00 15.73
N ALA A 6 34.46 -13.98 16.57
CA ALA A 6 33.46 -12.93 16.72
C ALA A 6 33.40 -12.13 15.41
N LEU A 7 32.36 -12.38 14.61
CA LEU A 7 31.95 -11.52 13.51
C LEU A 7 31.47 -10.18 14.10
N VAL A 8 32.42 -9.26 14.26
CA VAL A 8 32.16 -7.84 14.51
C VAL A 8 31.58 -7.26 13.22
N TYR A 9 30.25 -7.12 13.17
CA TYR A 9 29.63 -6.24 12.19
C TYR A 9 30.05 -4.81 12.51
N ALA A 10 30.99 -4.31 11.72
CA ALA A 10 31.30 -2.90 11.65
C ALA A 10 30.02 -2.11 11.38
N THR A 11 29.78 -1.08 12.17
CA THR A 11 28.86 0.02 11.88
C THR A 11 29.22 0.62 10.53
N ALA A 12 28.66 0.06 9.47
CA ALA A 12 28.84 0.55 8.13
C ALA A 12 27.97 1.80 7.96
N GLY A 13 28.61 2.96 7.91
CA GLY A 13 28.10 4.13 7.18
C GLY A 13 28.05 3.86 5.66
N GLY A 14 27.54 2.69 5.28
CA GLY A 14 27.25 2.34 3.91
C GLY A 14 26.10 3.23 3.46
N ARG A 15 26.39 4.15 2.55
CA ARG A 15 25.35 4.75 1.74
C ARG A 15 24.57 3.61 1.12
N GLU A 16 23.33 3.40 1.57
CA GLU A 16 22.38 2.59 0.84
C GLU A 16 22.46 3.03 -0.62
N ALA A 17 22.67 2.08 -1.54
CA ALA A 17 22.47 2.39 -2.94
C ALA A 17 21.06 2.98 -3.04
N PRO A 18 20.88 4.18 -3.62
CA PRO A 18 19.56 4.78 -3.69
C PRO A 18 18.64 3.76 -4.32
N LEU A 19 17.63 3.32 -3.56
CA LEU A 19 16.54 2.51 -4.09
C LEU A 19 16.09 3.17 -5.40
N PRO A 20 15.76 2.40 -6.46
CA PRO A 20 15.22 2.96 -7.68
C PRO A 20 14.12 3.95 -7.29
N ARG A 21 14.37 5.24 -7.57
CA ARG A 21 13.58 6.33 -7.02
C ARG A 21 12.13 6.17 -7.47
N LEU A 22 11.19 6.47 -6.57
CA LEU A 22 9.80 6.83 -6.88
C LEU A 22 9.70 8.11 -7.74
N SER A 23 10.76 8.45 -8.50
CA SER A 23 10.83 9.65 -9.32
C SER A 23 9.81 9.66 -10.46
N SER A 24 9.21 8.50 -10.80
CA SER A 24 8.07 8.44 -11.73
C SER A 24 6.81 9.06 -11.13
N ILE A 25 6.61 8.92 -9.81
CA ILE A 25 5.49 9.57 -9.10
C ILE A 25 5.83 11.06 -8.90
N GLU A 26 7.07 11.39 -8.54
CA GLU A 26 7.48 12.80 -8.34
C GLU A 26 7.53 13.62 -9.64
N SER A 27 7.67 12.98 -10.81
CA SER A 27 7.61 13.65 -12.12
C SER A 27 6.18 13.90 -12.63
N MET A 28 5.16 13.45 -11.90
CA MET A 28 3.74 13.65 -12.24
C MET A 28 3.27 15.10 -12.13
N GLY A 29 4.09 16.00 -11.57
CA GLY A 29 3.88 17.45 -11.66
C GLY A 29 3.81 18.00 -13.10
N GLY A 30 4.11 17.18 -14.12
CA GLY A 30 3.96 17.52 -15.54
C GLY A 30 2.72 16.96 -16.25
N TRP A 31 1.87 16.16 -15.60
CA TRP A 31 0.72 15.53 -16.26
C TRP A 31 -0.48 16.50 -16.35
N SER A 32 -0.52 17.28 -17.43
CA SER A 32 -1.57 18.30 -17.67
C SER A 32 -3.01 17.76 -17.82
N GLY A 33 -3.20 16.43 -17.87
CA GLY A 33 -4.52 15.79 -17.88
C GLY A 33 -5.22 15.77 -16.51
N ALA A 34 -4.45 15.69 -15.41
CA ALA A 34 -4.98 15.75 -14.04
C ALA A 34 -5.46 17.16 -13.65
N ALA A 35 -5.05 18.20 -14.40
CA ALA A 35 -5.37 19.59 -14.10
C ALA A 35 -6.85 19.98 -14.34
N SER A 36 -7.65 19.15 -15.02
CA SER A 36 -9.06 19.50 -15.27
C SER A 36 -10.02 19.18 -14.11
N ARG A 37 -9.60 18.41 -13.10
CA ARG A 37 -10.41 18.12 -11.91
C ARG A 37 -9.91 18.75 -10.61
N ALA A 38 -8.70 19.30 -10.58
CA ALA A 38 -8.15 19.97 -9.39
C ALA A 38 -8.90 21.26 -8.98
N ALA A 39 -9.82 21.78 -9.80
CA ALA A 39 -10.56 23.01 -9.48
C ALA A 39 -11.85 22.77 -8.67
N ASP A 40 -12.42 21.57 -8.69
CA ASP A 40 -13.67 21.22 -7.99
C ASP A 40 -13.48 20.07 -6.98
N GLY A 41 -12.24 19.78 -6.58
CA GLY A 41 -11.93 18.75 -5.58
C GLY A 41 -12.60 19.05 -4.23
N PRO A 42 -13.08 18.02 -3.51
CA PRO A 42 -13.65 18.20 -2.17
C PRO A 42 -12.63 18.93 -1.27
N ASP A 43 -13.10 19.91 -0.49
CA ASP A 43 -12.29 20.62 0.51
C ASP A 43 -11.33 19.66 1.22
N ALA A 44 -10.02 19.85 1.01
CA ALA A 44 -8.96 18.94 1.42
C ALA A 44 -8.77 18.81 2.96
N SER A 45 -9.76 19.20 3.76
CA SER A 45 -9.78 19.03 5.21
C SER A 45 -10.77 17.95 5.64
N GLY A 46 -10.82 16.83 4.92
CA GLY A 46 -11.57 15.66 5.37
C GLY A 46 -11.15 15.27 6.80
N PRO A 47 -12.07 14.78 7.66
CA PRO A 47 -11.70 14.31 8.98
C PRO A 47 -10.67 13.17 8.85
N SER A 48 -9.70 13.13 9.77
CA SER A 48 -8.69 12.06 9.78
C SER A 48 -9.36 10.69 9.74
N ILE A 49 -8.85 9.80 8.88
CA ILE A 49 -9.34 8.42 8.75
C ILE A 49 -8.69 7.49 9.79
N MET A 50 -7.72 8.01 10.56
CA MET A 50 -6.94 7.24 11.52
C MET A 50 -7.73 6.98 12.80
N PRO A 51 -7.87 5.72 13.23
CA PRO A 51 -8.38 5.40 14.56
C PRO A 51 -7.47 5.98 15.64
N THR A 52 -8.05 6.25 16.82
CA THR A 52 -7.25 6.62 17.99
C THR A 52 -6.32 5.46 18.37
N PRO A 53 -5.00 5.69 18.46
CA PRO A 53 -4.07 4.67 18.93
C PRO A 53 -4.40 4.18 20.35
N PRO A 54 -3.89 3.01 20.77
CA PRO A 54 -3.99 2.57 22.15
C PRO A 54 -3.36 3.61 23.11
N THR A 55 -3.57 3.45 24.41
CA THR A 55 -2.92 4.30 25.42
C THR A 55 -1.49 3.83 25.68
N CYS A 56 -0.55 4.77 25.89
CA CYS A 56 0.82 4.44 26.29
C CYS A 56 0.82 3.57 27.56
N PRO A 57 1.52 2.42 27.56
CA PRO A 57 1.56 1.53 28.72
C PRO A 57 2.34 2.17 29.88
N ASN A 58 1.92 1.90 31.11
CA ASN A 58 2.59 2.36 32.33
C ASN A 58 3.61 1.31 32.82
N VAL A 59 4.71 1.16 32.08
CA VAL A 59 5.83 0.27 32.42
C VAL A 59 7.16 1.02 32.29
N ALA A 60 8.23 0.52 32.92
CA ALA A 60 9.54 1.13 32.79
C ALA A 60 10.02 1.08 31.31
N PRO A 61 10.60 2.17 30.77
CA PRO A 61 11.09 2.18 29.40
C PRO A 61 12.32 1.27 29.26
N LEU A 62 12.40 0.57 28.13
CA LEU A 62 13.60 -0.08 27.66
C LEU A 62 14.65 0.98 27.34
N THR A 63 15.86 0.77 27.82
CA THR A 63 17.02 1.62 27.56
C THR A 63 17.95 1.06 26.48
N GLU A 64 17.71 -0.16 26.04
CA GLU A 64 18.48 -0.87 25.04
C GLU A 64 17.57 -1.70 24.12
N THR A 65 18.02 -1.88 22.89
CA THR A 65 17.37 -2.76 21.91
C THR A 65 17.56 -4.22 22.31
N ILE A 66 16.50 -5.02 22.16
CA ILE A 66 16.53 -6.44 22.48
C ILE A 66 17.14 -7.20 21.30
N MET A 67 18.28 -7.84 21.54
CA MET A 67 18.92 -8.71 20.56
C MET A 67 18.25 -10.09 20.58
N THR A 68 17.64 -10.49 19.48
CA THR A 68 16.91 -11.78 19.35
C THR A 68 17.85 -12.95 19.02
N GLY A 69 18.98 -12.67 18.37
CA GLY A 69 19.97 -13.65 17.95
C GLY A 69 19.49 -14.64 16.88
N GLY A 70 18.44 -14.30 16.11
CA GLY A 70 17.89 -15.18 15.07
C GLY A 70 17.02 -16.34 15.59
N ASN A 71 16.70 -16.36 16.89
CA ASN A 71 15.91 -17.42 17.51
C ASN A 71 14.41 -17.09 17.59
N GLY A 72 13.99 -15.99 16.95
CA GLY A 72 12.67 -15.42 17.12
C GLY A 72 12.48 -14.77 18.49
N TYR A 73 11.33 -14.11 18.66
CA TYR A 73 10.99 -13.43 19.91
C TYR A 73 9.48 -13.43 20.13
N THR A 74 9.03 -13.77 21.35
CA THR A 74 7.61 -13.78 21.69
C THR A 74 7.30 -12.76 22.78
N ILE A 75 6.41 -11.82 22.47
CA ILE A 75 5.83 -10.88 23.44
C ILE A 75 4.51 -11.51 23.88
N ALA A 76 4.50 -12.07 25.09
CA ALA A 76 3.31 -12.73 25.63
C ALA A 76 2.13 -11.75 25.85
N ALA A 77 0.92 -12.28 25.87
CA ALA A 77 -0.27 -11.50 26.20
C ALA A 77 -0.15 -10.88 27.60
N GLY A 78 -0.53 -9.60 27.72
CA GLY A 78 -0.37 -8.82 28.95
C GLY A 78 1.04 -8.27 29.19
N THR A 79 2.03 -8.64 28.38
CA THR A 79 3.36 -8.03 28.41
C THR A 79 3.34 -6.71 27.63
N SER A 80 3.99 -5.68 28.17
CA SER A 80 4.21 -4.41 27.47
C SER A 80 5.70 -4.15 27.29
N LEU A 81 6.12 -3.88 26.06
CA LEU A 81 7.42 -3.31 25.75
C LEU A 81 7.24 -1.82 25.45
N TYR A 82 7.93 -0.96 26.18
CA TYR A 82 7.86 0.48 26.00
C TYR A 82 9.26 1.04 25.83
N SER A 83 9.47 1.99 24.92
CA SER A 83 10.66 2.84 24.95
C SER A 83 10.39 4.22 24.39
N ASN A 84 11.12 5.19 24.93
CA ASN A 84 11.27 6.55 24.40
C ASN A 84 12.74 6.98 24.26
N ALA A 85 13.67 6.03 24.41
CA ALA A 85 15.11 6.29 24.48
C ALA A 85 15.91 5.62 23.35
N ILE A 86 15.30 4.64 22.68
CA ILE A 86 15.91 3.89 21.57
C ILE A 86 15.14 4.14 20.28
N ASN A 87 15.73 3.76 19.15
CA ASN A 87 15.10 3.83 17.83
C ASN A 87 14.62 2.47 17.31
N CYS A 88 14.92 1.38 18.01
CA CYS A 88 14.55 0.03 17.62
C CYS A 88 14.23 -0.85 18.84
N ILE A 89 13.11 -1.60 18.83
CA ILE A 89 12.74 -2.51 19.93
C ILE A 89 13.48 -3.85 19.82
N LEU A 90 13.44 -4.51 18.64
CA LEU A 90 14.01 -5.84 18.39
C LEU A 90 15.05 -5.78 17.28
N SER A 91 16.18 -6.46 17.44
CA SER A 91 17.19 -6.58 16.37
C SER A 91 17.67 -8.01 16.18
N GLY A 92 17.51 -8.51 14.96
CA GLY A 92 18.02 -9.79 14.48
C GLY A 92 17.63 -10.10 13.04
N TYR A 93 18.22 -11.17 12.48
CA TYR A 93 18.08 -11.56 11.08
C TYR A 93 17.20 -12.81 10.98
N ASN A 94 16.25 -12.86 10.03
CA ASN A 94 15.33 -14.00 9.83
C ASN A 94 14.51 -14.38 11.07
N ASP A 95 14.16 -13.42 11.94
CA ASP A 95 13.39 -13.74 13.14
C ASP A 95 11.93 -14.05 12.84
N LEU A 96 11.40 -15.05 13.56
CA LEU A 96 9.97 -15.20 13.78
C LEU A 96 9.57 -14.40 15.03
N ILE A 97 8.88 -13.29 14.83
CA ILE A 97 8.43 -12.41 15.91
C ILE A 97 6.94 -12.63 16.13
N THR A 98 6.56 -13.02 17.34
CA THR A 98 5.15 -13.15 17.74
C THR A 98 4.80 -12.08 18.77
N ASN A 99 3.93 -11.15 18.42
CA ASN A 99 3.40 -10.16 19.35
C ASN A 99 1.95 -10.48 19.74
N ASN A 100 1.74 -10.82 21.00
CA ASN A 100 0.41 -10.95 21.60
C ASN A 100 0.15 -9.88 22.69
N GLY A 101 1.13 -9.00 22.94
CA GLY A 101 1.10 -7.98 23.99
C GLY A 101 0.97 -6.57 23.42
N THR A 102 1.62 -5.61 24.08
CA THR A 102 1.68 -4.22 23.63
C THR A 102 3.13 -3.82 23.37
N VAL A 103 3.40 -3.29 22.18
CA VAL A 103 4.66 -2.62 21.85
C VAL A 103 4.39 -1.14 21.67
N TRP A 104 5.16 -0.32 22.36
CA TRP A 104 5.07 1.12 22.28
C TRP A 104 6.44 1.76 22.14
N LEU A 105 6.76 2.22 20.94
CA LEU A 105 8.00 2.93 20.66
C LEU A 105 7.70 4.39 20.31
N HIS A 106 8.29 5.31 21.07
CA HIS A 106 8.38 6.72 20.70
C HIS A 106 9.85 7.06 20.49
N SER A 107 10.36 6.82 19.29
CA SER A 107 11.77 7.08 18.99
C SER A 107 12.12 8.56 19.11
N PRO A 108 13.19 8.93 19.84
CA PRO A 108 13.66 10.30 19.92
C PRO A 108 14.51 10.71 18.70
N THR A 109 14.61 9.84 17.69
CA THR A 109 15.49 10.03 16.53
C THR A 109 14.70 10.11 15.23
N VAL A 110 15.42 10.38 14.15
CA VAL A 110 14.91 10.38 12.77
C VAL A 110 14.22 9.08 12.39
N HIS A 111 14.65 7.95 12.97
CA HIS A 111 14.17 6.61 12.63
C HIS A 111 13.39 5.98 13.77
N GLY A 112 12.35 5.20 13.47
CA GLY A 112 11.67 4.35 14.45
C GLY A 112 11.34 2.99 13.87
N TRP A 113 11.84 1.92 14.48
CA TRP A 113 11.65 0.55 14.02
C TRP A 113 11.13 -0.38 15.11
N PHE A 114 10.22 -1.29 14.76
CA PHE A 114 9.88 -2.37 15.69
C PHE A 114 10.94 -3.46 15.61
N ALA A 115 11.30 -3.88 14.38
CA ALA A 115 12.34 -4.87 14.15
C ALA A 115 13.35 -4.43 13.08
N THR A 116 14.64 -4.63 13.34
CA THR A 116 15.73 -4.45 12.37
C THR A 116 16.51 -5.74 12.17
N GLY A 117 17.23 -5.85 11.06
CA GLY A 117 18.12 -6.97 10.77
C GLY A 117 17.67 -7.87 9.62
N GLY A 118 16.47 -7.66 9.06
CA GLY A 118 16.08 -8.17 7.75
C GLY A 118 15.33 -9.51 7.75
N LEU A 119 14.45 -9.66 6.75
CA LEU A 119 13.66 -10.84 6.42
C LEU A 119 12.88 -11.47 7.61
N SER A 120 12.36 -10.66 8.52
CA SER A 120 11.58 -11.16 9.65
C SER A 120 10.18 -11.61 9.21
N SER A 121 9.63 -12.64 9.86
CA SER A 121 8.21 -12.99 9.81
C SER A 121 7.53 -12.51 11.09
N ILE A 122 6.44 -11.75 10.97
CA ILE A 122 5.75 -11.14 12.09
C ILE A 122 4.35 -11.72 12.21
N ILE A 123 4.01 -12.22 13.39
CA ILE A 123 2.64 -12.62 13.78
C ILE A 123 2.19 -11.64 14.85
N ASN A 124 1.25 -10.76 14.52
CA ASN A 124 0.72 -9.76 15.43
C ASN A 124 -0.75 -10.04 15.77
N SER A 125 -1.04 -10.30 17.04
CA SER A 125 -2.39 -10.33 17.60
C SER A 125 -2.62 -9.28 18.68
N GLY A 126 -1.56 -8.57 19.08
CA GLY A 126 -1.59 -7.49 20.07
C GLY A 126 -1.59 -6.10 19.43
N ASP A 127 -1.10 -5.13 20.20
CA ASP A 127 -0.96 -3.74 19.76
C ASP A 127 0.50 -3.40 19.49
N ILE A 128 0.77 -2.77 18.37
CA ILE A 128 2.07 -2.18 18.03
C ILE A 128 1.85 -0.71 17.70
N TYR A 129 2.50 0.18 18.45
CA TYR A 129 2.55 1.60 18.19
C TYR A 129 4.01 2.03 18.02
N ILE A 130 4.31 2.66 16.89
CA ILE A 130 5.63 3.22 16.61
C ILE A 130 5.45 4.66 16.18
N ARG A 131 6.15 5.56 16.85
CA ARG A 131 6.29 6.96 16.46
C ARG A 131 7.76 7.34 16.36
N GLY A 132 8.08 8.16 15.37
CA GLY A 132 9.42 8.76 15.19
C GLY A 132 9.33 10.00 14.32
N GLU A 133 10.47 10.63 14.04
CA GLU A 133 10.46 11.91 13.34
C GLU A 133 10.20 11.76 11.83
N ARG A 134 10.96 10.93 11.11
CA ARG A 134 10.94 10.92 9.63
C ARG A 134 10.75 9.58 8.95
N GLN A 135 11.48 8.56 9.37
CA GLN A 135 11.42 7.24 8.73
C GLN A 135 11.04 6.21 9.77
N VAL A 136 9.74 5.94 9.81
CA VAL A 136 9.13 5.08 10.81
C VAL A 136 8.55 3.88 10.10
N GLN A 137 8.92 2.69 10.57
CA GLN A 137 8.58 1.44 9.90
C GLN A 137 8.46 0.26 10.84
N LEU A 138 7.56 -0.69 10.54
CA LEU A 138 7.43 -1.91 11.34
C LEU A 138 8.73 -2.71 11.32
N ALA A 139 9.22 -3.04 10.12
CA ALA A 139 10.52 -3.67 9.95
C ALA A 139 11.13 -3.29 8.60
N ALA A 140 12.46 -3.21 8.54
CA ALA A 140 13.18 -2.82 7.32
C ALA A 140 12.85 -3.73 6.13
N GLN A 141 12.78 -5.05 6.38
CA GLN A 141 12.40 -6.06 5.39
C GLN A 141 11.59 -7.14 6.12
N THR A 142 10.38 -7.38 5.65
CA THR A 142 9.48 -8.41 6.18
C THR A 142 9.28 -9.47 5.10
N VAL A 143 9.38 -10.76 5.46
CA VAL A 143 8.96 -11.84 4.56
C VAL A 143 7.46 -12.04 4.70
N SER A 144 6.96 -12.32 5.91
CA SER A 144 5.52 -12.49 6.10
C SER A 144 4.97 -11.68 7.27
N LEU A 145 3.75 -11.18 7.11
CA LEU A 145 2.98 -10.56 8.18
C LEU A 145 1.62 -11.24 8.29
N THR A 146 1.31 -11.81 9.45
CA THR A 146 -0.06 -12.16 9.84
C THR A 146 -0.50 -11.18 10.92
N ASN A 147 -1.52 -10.38 10.63
CA ASN A 147 -2.02 -9.36 11.54
C ASN A 147 -3.51 -9.56 11.87
N THR A 148 -3.80 -9.84 13.14
CA THR A 148 -5.15 -9.85 13.72
C THR A 148 -5.35 -8.77 14.77
N GLY A 149 -4.26 -8.11 15.22
CA GLY A 149 -4.27 -7.03 16.20
C GLY A 149 -4.27 -5.63 15.56
N SER A 150 -3.61 -4.67 16.22
CA SER A 150 -3.48 -3.30 15.71
C SER A 150 -2.03 -2.90 15.50
N ILE A 151 -1.74 -2.29 14.36
CA ILE A 151 -0.43 -1.72 14.04
C ILE A 151 -0.63 -0.25 13.69
N TYR A 152 0.05 0.63 14.42
CA TYR A 152 0.07 2.08 14.22
C TYR A 152 1.50 2.54 13.97
N ILE A 153 1.74 3.18 12.83
CA ILE A 153 3.04 3.73 12.44
C ILE A 153 2.85 5.21 12.16
N VAL A 154 3.49 6.08 12.95
CA VAL A 154 3.33 7.52 12.87
C VAL A 154 4.67 8.21 12.68
N ALA A 155 4.84 8.95 11.59
CA ALA A 155 5.96 9.86 11.42
C ALA A 155 5.49 11.31 11.66
N ASP A 156 6.28 12.09 12.39
CA ASP A 156 5.97 13.51 12.61
C ASP A 156 6.12 14.32 11.32
N MET A 157 7.00 13.91 10.42
CA MET A 157 7.18 14.44 9.06
C MET A 157 7.84 13.37 8.17
N GLY A 158 8.15 13.66 6.91
CA GLY A 158 8.92 12.73 6.07
C GLY A 158 8.11 11.49 5.65
N ARG A 159 8.72 10.30 5.66
CA ARG A 159 8.15 9.08 5.09
C ARG A 159 7.86 8.01 6.15
N SER A 160 6.59 7.79 6.45
CA SER A 160 6.14 6.61 7.18
C SER A 160 5.89 5.43 6.23
N ARG A 161 6.39 4.24 6.58
CA ARG A 161 6.11 2.99 5.85
C ARG A 161 5.60 1.96 6.84
N GLY A 162 4.43 1.37 6.64
CA GLY A 162 3.94 0.35 7.57
C GLY A 162 4.78 -0.89 7.48
N VAL A 163 4.55 -1.66 6.42
CA VAL A 163 5.19 -2.94 6.18
C VAL A 163 5.89 -2.87 4.83
N THR A 164 7.20 -3.10 4.81
CA THR A 164 7.92 -3.31 3.55
C THR A 164 8.23 -4.77 3.39
N ILE A 165 7.86 -5.31 2.24
CA ILE A 165 7.82 -6.72 1.96
C ILE A 165 8.75 -7.02 0.80
N GLU A 166 9.75 -7.82 1.10
CA GLU A 166 10.80 -8.17 0.15
C GLU A 166 10.96 -9.69 0.09
N GLY A 167 11.28 -10.18 -1.11
CA GLY A 167 11.51 -11.60 -1.38
C GLY A 167 10.35 -12.29 -2.11
N TYR A 168 10.65 -13.49 -2.62
CA TYR A 168 9.73 -14.28 -3.46
C TYR A 168 8.60 -14.96 -2.67
N ALA A 169 8.84 -15.30 -1.40
CA ALA A 169 7.87 -16.03 -0.57
C ALA A 169 7.09 -15.10 0.37
N ALA A 170 7.07 -13.81 0.06
CA ALA A 170 6.62 -12.81 0.98
C ALA A 170 5.08 -12.73 0.99
N SER A 171 4.43 -12.32 2.09
CA SER A 171 2.96 -12.26 2.17
C SER A 171 2.42 -11.37 3.28
N VAL A 172 1.21 -10.85 3.09
CA VAL A 172 0.41 -10.23 4.15
C VAL A 172 -0.92 -10.94 4.27
N ASP A 173 -1.28 -11.32 5.49
CA ASP A 173 -2.61 -11.77 5.83
C ASP A 173 -3.14 -10.89 6.97
N ASN A 174 -3.99 -9.93 6.61
CA ASN A 174 -4.54 -8.94 7.54
C ASN A 174 -6.03 -9.19 7.79
N SER A 175 -6.39 -9.28 9.07
CA SER A 175 -7.78 -9.21 9.55
C SER A 175 -7.96 -8.20 10.68
N GLY A 176 -6.87 -7.57 11.13
CA GLY A 176 -6.85 -6.49 12.11
C GLY A 176 -6.71 -5.12 11.46
N LEU A 177 -6.05 -4.21 12.17
CA LEU A 177 -5.77 -2.85 11.72
C LEU A 177 -4.29 -2.67 11.38
N ILE A 178 -4.02 -2.06 10.23
CA ILE A 178 -2.73 -1.47 9.85
C ILE A 178 -3.02 0.00 9.52
N ALA A 179 -2.53 0.92 10.35
CA ALA A 179 -2.74 2.36 10.23
C ALA A 179 -1.40 3.09 10.17
N VAL A 180 -1.16 3.81 9.07
CA VAL A 180 0.10 4.50 8.82
C VAL A 180 -0.16 5.96 8.53
N GLN A 181 0.49 6.83 9.30
CA GLN A 181 0.26 8.26 9.26
C GLN A 181 1.57 9.04 9.18
N THR A 182 1.61 10.06 8.33
CA THR A 182 2.58 11.15 8.41
C THR A 182 1.82 12.42 8.80
N LEU A 183 2.29 13.14 9.82
CA LEU A 183 1.57 14.31 10.36
C LEU A 183 1.96 15.64 9.71
N GLY A 184 3.23 15.79 9.35
CA GLY A 184 3.80 17.06 8.92
C GLY A 184 4.33 17.05 7.50
N VAL A 185 4.45 18.26 6.94
CA VAL A 185 5.21 18.50 5.71
C VAL A 185 6.66 18.80 6.06
N SER A 186 7.61 18.10 5.44
CA SER A 186 9.03 18.37 5.54
C SER A 186 9.45 19.41 4.50
N GLY A 187 10.22 20.41 4.93
CA GLY A 187 10.70 21.50 4.07
C GLY A 187 11.98 21.18 3.30
N ASP A 188 12.50 19.96 3.41
CA ASP A 188 13.80 19.54 2.89
C ASP A 188 13.73 18.67 1.64
N GLY A 189 12.54 18.60 1.02
CA GLY A 189 12.33 17.88 -0.24
C GLY A 189 12.25 16.37 -0.08
N PHE A 190 12.18 15.85 1.15
CA PHE A 190 11.65 14.50 1.34
C PHE A 190 10.15 14.54 1.10
N THR A 191 9.70 13.61 0.28
CA THR A 191 8.30 13.44 -0.05
C THR A 191 7.53 12.95 1.19
N ASN A 192 6.53 13.71 1.65
CA ASN A 192 5.80 13.43 2.89
C ASN A 192 4.76 12.33 2.68
N HIS A 193 5.23 11.09 2.71
CA HIS A 193 4.47 9.95 2.23
C HIS A 193 4.09 9.02 3.38
N ALA A 194 2.83 8.61 3.41
CA ALA A 194 2.39 7.46 4.18
C ALA A 194 2.12 6.30 3.24
N ILE A 195 2.87 5.21 3.39
CA ILE A 195 2.65 3.96 2.65
C ILE A 195 2.33 2.86 3.64
N ALA A 196 1.10 2.32 3.65
CA ALA A 196 0.77 1.32 4.66
C ALA A 196 1.41 -0.06 4.38
N ILE A 197 1.37 -0.51 3.14
CA ILE A 197 2.08 -1.71 2.69
C ILE A 197 2.85 -1.38 1.41
N GLU A 198 4.16 -1.64 1.41
CA GLU A 198 5.03 -1.53 0.25
C GLU A 198 5.56 -2.92 -0.11
N VAL A 199 5.35 -3.32 -1.36
CA VAL A 199 5.76 -4.62 -1.88
C VAL A 199 6.80 -4.44 -2.97
N MET A 200 7.91 -5.16 -2.88
CA MET A 200 8.95 -5.17 -3.92
C MET A 200 9.21 -6.58 -4.50
N GLY A 201 8.48 -7.61 -4.05
CA GLY A 201 8.65 -9.01 -4.44
C GLY A 201 7.43 -9.58 -5.19
N THR A 202 7.19 -10.89 -5.12
CA THR A 202 6.00 -11.53 -5.69
C THR A 202 4.92 -11.91 -4.64
N PRO A 203 4.62 -11.10 -3.60
CA PRO A 203 3.77 -11.52 -2.51
C PRO A 203 2.29 -11.46 -2.86
N GLY A 204 1.52 -12.29 -2.15
CA GLY A 204 0.07 -12.12 -2.01
C GLY A 204 -0.26 -11.27 -0.78
N ILE A 205 -1.15 -10.29 -0.96
CA ILE A 205 -1.79 -9.54 0.11
C ILE A 205 -3.24 -10.03 0.23
N ILE A 206 -3.62 -10.50 1.40
CA ILE A 206 -4.99 -10.86 1.74
C ILE A 206 -5.46 -9.91 2.84
N ASN A 207 -6.42 -9.04 2.53
CA ASN A 207 -7.09 -8.19 3.51
C ASN A 207 -8.49 -8.76 3.76
N ARG A 208 -8.63 -9.58 4.80
CA ARG A 208 -9.87 -10.30 5.12
C ARG A 208 -10.99 -9.35 5.52
N ALA A 209 -12.22 -9.87 5.52
CA ALA A 209 -13.37 -9.14 6.07
C ALA A 209 -13.11 -8.68 7.50
N GLY A 210 -13.40 -7.40 7.78
CA GLY A 210 -13.07 -6.72 9.05
C GLY A 210 -11.66 -6.12 9.11
N GLY A 211 -10.75 -6.56 8.24
CA GLY A 211 -9.41 -5.99 8.10
C GLY A 211 -9.43 -4.55 7.58
N ARG A 212 -8.55 -3.71 8.11
CA ARG A 212 -8.40 -2.30 7.72
C ARG A 212 -6.94 -1.98 7.43
N ILE A 213 -6.66 -1.46 6.24
CA ILE A 213 -5.36 -0.94 5.83
C ILE A 213 -5.56 0.53 5.49
N LEU A 214 -4.95 1.42 6.28
CA LEU A 214 -5.18 2.85 6.23
C LEU A 214 -3.85 3.59 6.06
N ALA A 215 -3.82 4.56 5.14
CA ALA A 215 -2.70 5.50 4.98
C ALA A 215 -3.21 6.95 5.01
N GLU A 216 -2.53 7.82 5.74
CA GLU A 216 -2.85 9.25 5.78
C GLU A 216 -1.57 10.10 5.82
N ALA A 217 -1.49 11.10 4.96
CA ALA A 217 -0.38 12.04 4.92
C ALA A 217 -0.87 13.40 4.44
N PRO A 218 -0.06 14.47 4.54
CA PRO A 218 -0.42 15.75 3.92
C PRO A 218 -0.40 15.63 2.39
N ASP A 219 0.72 15.15 1.82
CA ASP A 219 0.97 15.25 0.38
C ASP A 219 0.56 13.99 -0.39
N LEU A 220 1.08 12.82 -0.03
CA LEU A 220 0.77 11.57 -0.72
C LEU A 220 0.49 10.45 0.29
N ALA A 221 -0.72 9.91 0.23
CA ALA A 221 -1.11 8.73 0.99
C ALA A 221 -1.31 7.55 0.04
N ILE A 222 -0.65 6.43 0.29
CA ILE A 222 -0.81 5.19 -0.47
C ILE A 222 -1.12 4.06 0.50
N ALA A 223 -2.28 3.42 0.40
CA ALA A 223 -2.57 2.31 1.31
C ALA A 223 -1.76 1.06 0.92
N ILE A 224 -1.69 0.72 -0.37
CA ILE A 224 -0.82 -0.37 -0.87
C ILE A 224 -0.05 0.14 -2.08
N SER A 225 1.28 0.05 -2.05
CA SER A 225 2.15 0.23 -3.22
C SER A 225 2.75 -1.12 -3.61
N TYR A 226 2.41 -1.61 -4.79
CA TYR A 226 2.79 -2.92 -5.30
C TYR A 226 3.78 -2.78 -6.45
N GLY A 227 5.06 -3.03 -6.16
CA GLY A 227 6.17 -3.05 -7.12
C GLY A 227 6.59 -4.48 -7.53
N GLY A 228 5.67 -5.43 -7.49
CA GLY A 228 5.97 -6.85 -7.63
C GLY A 228 5.77 -7.42 -9.02
N SER A 229 6.29 -8.64 -9.27
CA SER A 229 5.77 -9.50 -10.35
C SER A 229 4.70 -10.41 -9.77
N GLY A 230 3.52 -10.46 -10.41
CA GLY A 230 2.56 -11.53 -10.10
C GLY A 230 3.14 -12.92 -10.42
N ASN A 231 2.51 -13.95 -9.87
CA ASN A 231 2.58 -15.30 -10.41
C ASN A 231 1.38 -15.50 -11.33
N GLU A 232 1.53 -16.28 -12.41
CA GLU A 232 0.41 -16.60 -13.30
C GLU A 232 -0.80 -17.10 -12.51
N ASN A 233 -1.93 -16.41 -12.64
CA ASN A 233 -3.24 -16.77 -12.07
C ASN A 233 -3.39 -16.68 -10.54
N THR A 234 -2.46 -16.07 -9.81
CA THR A 234 -2.65 -15.84 -8.37
C THR A 234 -2.93 -14.36 -8.10
N PRO A 235 -4.02 -14.01 -7.40
CA PRO A 235 -4.24 -12.66 -6.94
C PRO A 235 -3.05 -12.15 -6.14
N VAL A 236 -2.50 -11.00 -6.56
CA VAL A 236 -1.49 -10.30 -5.76
C VAL A 236 -2.16 -9.55 -4.61
N LEU A 237 -3.44 -9.22 -4.76
CA LEU A 237 -4.29 -8.59 -3.76
C LEU A 237 -5.68 -9.24 -3.77
N ASP A 238 -6.10 -9.77 -2.63
CA ASP A 238 -7.49 -10.18 -2.34
C ASP A 238 -8.03 -9.35 -1.17
N ASN A 239 -8.91 -8.40 -1.48
CA ASN A 239 -9.50 -7.49 -0.51
C ASN A 239 -10.97 -7.83 -0.24
N ALA A 240 -11.28 -8.22 0.99
CA ALA A 240 -12.64 -8.31 1.54
C ALA A 240 -12.90 -7.29 2.67
N GLY A 241 -11.87 -6.52 3.08
CA GLY A 241 -11.93 -5.51 4.12
C GLY A 241 -11.99 -4.07 3.57
N LEU A 242 -11.43 -3.13 4.34
CA LEU A 242 -11.24 -1.74 3.92
C LEU A 242 -9.77 -1.46 3.60
N ILE A 243 -9.52 -0.89 2.43
CA ILE A 243 -8.26 -0.26 2.02
C ILE A 243 -8.58 1.21 1.76
N ALA A 244 -7.91 2.12 2.47
CA ALA A 244 -8.19 3.55 2.34
C ALA A 244 -6.93 4.41 2.44
N ALA A 245 -6.78 5.35 1.52
CA ALA A 245 -5.82 6.43 1.60
C ALA A 245 -6.52 7.77 1.80
N ASN A 246 -5.86 8.71 2.48
CA ASN A 246 -6.34 10.07 2.68
C ASN A 246 -5.18 11.07 2.69
N ALA A 247 -5.04 11.87 1.64
CA ALA A 247 -4.18 13.04 1.63
C ALA A 247 -4.93 14.23 2.25
N THR A 248 -4.29 14.91 3.19
CA THR A 248 -4.93 15.93 4.05
C THR A 248 -4.53 17.36 3.71
N ALA A 249 -3.57 17.56 2.80
CA ALA A 249 -3.23 18.88 2.28
C ALA A 249 -3.98 19.14 0.97
N ALA A 250 -4.24 20.42 0.69
CA ALA A 250 -4.78 20.84 -0.60
C ALA A 250 -3.85 20.44 -1.75
N GLY A 251 -4.39 19.70 -2.72
CA GLY A 251 -3.61 19.17 -3.85
C GLY A 251 -2.81 17.92 -3.53
N GLY A 252 -2.92 17.38 -2.31
CA GLY A 252 -2.41 16.05 -2.00
C GLY A 252 -3.17 14.97 -2.76
N ILE A 253 -2.53 13.81 -2.92
CA ILE A 253 -3.06 12.67 -3.69
C ILE A 253 -3.20 11.46 -2.77
N SER A 254 -4.37 10.82 -2.83
CA SER A 254 -4.69 9.61 -2.09
C SER A 254 -4.85 8.45 -3.06
N ILE A 255 -4.09 7.37 -2.88
CA ILE A 255 -4.16 6.18 -3.72
C ILE A 255 -4.47 4.96 -2.85
N GLY A 256 -5.58 4.28 -3.12
CA GLY A 256 -5.92 3.02 -2.47
C GLY A 256 -4.88 1.95 -2.79
N VAL A 257 -4.72 1.63 -4.08
CA VAL A 257 -3.74 0.66 -4.57
C VAL A 257 -2.94 1.29 -5.72
N ASP A 258 -1.65 1.50 -5.50
CA ASP A 258 -0.67 1.88 -6.51
C ASP A 258 0.03 0.63 -7.03
N ILE A 259 0.06 0.44 -8.35
CA ILE A 259 0.68 -0.71 -9.02
C ILE A 259 1.83 -0.19 -9.89
N ALA A 260 3.06 -0.53 -9.49
CA ALA A 260 4.27 -0.30 -10.27
C ALA A 260 4.70 -1.63 -10.90
N GLN A 261 4.44 -1.80 -12.19
CA GLN A 261 4.74 -3.05 -12.87
C GLN A 261 6.22 -3.13 -13.27
N TYR A 262 6.91 -4.14 -12.75
CA TYR A 262 8.28 -4.49 -13.18
C TYR A 262 8.39 -5.89 -13.79
N GLY A 263 7.28 -6.63 -13.86
CA GLY A 263 7.23 -8.02 -14.30
C GLY A 263 6.51 -8.23 -15.65
N THR A 264 6.59 -9.45 -16.16
CA THR A 264 5.89 -9.91 -17.38
C THR A 264 4.55 -10.61 -17.07
N HIS A 265 4.21 -10.76 -15.80
CA HIS A 265 3.02 -11.49 -15.37
C HIS A 265 1.90 -10.51 -15.04
N PRO A 266 0.63 -10.92 -15.24
CA PRO A 266 -0.50 -10.09 -14.86
C PRO A 266 -0.52 -9.76 -13.37
N THR A 267 -0.87 -8.53 -13.04
CA THR A 267 -1.16 -8.08 -11.67
C THR A 267 -2.65 -8.23 -11.42
N ILE A 268 -3.04 -9.21 -10.61
CA ILE A 268 -4.44 -9.54 -10.36
C ILE A 268 -4.90 -8.94 -9.03
N VAL A 269 -5.88 -8.04 -9.06
CA VAL A 269 -6.56 -7.46 -7.90
C VAL A 269 -7.98 -7.99 -7.83
N VAL A 270 -8.32 -8.67 -6.74
CA VAL A 270 -9.67 -9.14 -6.43
C VAL A 270 -10.23 -8.27 -5.31
N ASN A 271 -11.38 -7.63 -5.55
CA ASN A 271 -12.05 -6.78 -4.57
C ASN A 271 -13.48 -7.28 -4.29
N SER A 272 -13.72 -7.67 -3.04
CA SER A 272 -15.04 -7.92 -2.47
C SER A 272 -15.37 -6.96 -1.31
N GLY A 273 -14.43 -6.10 -0.92
CA GLY A 273 -14.54 -5.10 0.14
C GLY A 273 -14.60 -3.68 -0.40
N THR A 274 -13.97 -2.72 0.27
CA THR A 274 -13.85 -1.32 -0.20
C THR A 274 -12.39 -0.94 -0.40
N ILE A 275 -12.09 -0.35 -1.55
CA ILE A 275 -10.83 0.32 -1.85
C ILE A 275 -11.16 1.78 -2.13
N ARG A 276 -10.51 2.72 -1.44
CA ARG A 276 -10.80 4.15 -1.62
C ARG A 276 -9.60 5.10 -1.58
N GLY A 277 -9.70 6.17 -2.36
CA GLY A 277 -8.75 7.27 -2.49
C GLY A 277 -9.24 8.25 -3.55
N ASP A 278 -8.43 9.26 -3.93
CA ASP A 278 -8.65 10.01 -5.17
C ASP A 278 -8.58 9.04 -6.36
N TYR A 279 -7.62 8.12 -6.28
CA TYR A 279 -7.60 6.89 -7.06
C TYR A 279 -7.88 5.71 -6.15
N ALA A 280 -8.89 4.90 -6.50
CA ALA A 280 -9.05 3.60 -5.87
C ALA A 280 -7.92 2.66 -6.31
N ILE A 281 -7.63 2.65 -7.60
CA ILE A 281 -6.54 1.87 -8.21
C ILE A 281 -5.81 2.76 -9.21
N TYR A 282 -4.49 2.77 -9.14
CA TYR A 282 -3.63 3.51 -10.04
C TYR A 282 -2.48 2.61 -10.48
N ALA A 283 -2.44 2.22 -11.75
CA ALA A 283 -1.31 1.51 -12.33
C ALA A 283 -0.43 2.46 -13.13
N GLN A 284 0.86 2.45 -12.83
CA GLN A 284 1.85 3.22 -13.55
C GLN A 284 2.18 2.52 -14.86
N ALA A 285 2.20 3.25 -15.97
CA ALA A 285 2.77 2.76 -17.22
C ALA A 285 4.22 2.33 -16.96
N ALA A 286 4.50 1.03 -17.07
CA ALA A 286 5.87 0.54 -17.00
C ALA A 286 6.70 1.25 -18.09
N SER A 287 7.99 1.46 -17.82
CA SER A 287 8.91 1.97 -18.85
C SER A 287 8.76 1.15 -20.13
N GLU A 288 8.78 1.80 -21.30
CA GLU A 288 8.56 1.22 -22.65
C GLU A 288 9.33 -0.10 -22.96
N THR A 289 10.29 -0.48 -22.11
CA THR A 289 11.07 -1.71 -22.19
C THR A 289 10.37 -2.95 -21.62
N VAL A 290 9.33 -2.81 -20.78
CA VAL A 290 8.55 -3.96 -20.28
C VAL A 290 7.46 -4.27 -21.30
N VAL A 291 7.46 -5.50 -21.80
CA VAL A 291 6.50 -5.93 -22.84
C VAL A 291 5.13 -6.16 -22.20
N ASN A 292 4.19 -5.27 -22.49
CA ASN A 292 2.75 -5.45 -22.29
C ASN A 292 2.37 -5.96 -20.89
N PRO A 293 2.64 -5.18 -19.84
CA PRO A 293 2.27 -5.58 -18.50
C PRO A 293 0.73 -5.49 -18.34
N ILE A 294 0.09 -6.46 -17.70
CA ILE A 294 -1.38 -6.61 -17.73
C ILE A 294 -1.96 -6.42 -16.33
N GLU A 295 -2.87 -5.48 -16.15
CA GLU A 295 -3.75 -5.38 -15.00
C GLU A 295 -5.00 -6.26 -15.17
N VAL A 296 -5.36 -7.00 -14.12
CA VAL A 296 -6.65 -7.70 -14.06
C VAL A 296 -7.36 -7.33 -12.76
N ILE A 297 -8.44 -6.58 -12.87
CA ILE A 297 -9.26 -6.13 -11.74
C ILE A 297 -10.58 -6.91 -11.73
N ASP A 298 -10.80 -7.73 -10.71
CA ASP A 298 -12.07 -8.43 -10.43
C ASP A 298 -12.79 -7.75 -9.26
N ASN A 299 -13.67 -6.79 -9.56
CA ASN A 299 -14.50 -6.10 -8.57
C ASN A 299 -15.84 -6.84 -8.42
N ARG A 300 -15.92 -7.72 -7.43
CA ARG A 300 -17.07 -8.62 -7.21
C ARG A 300 -18.31 -7.87 -6.74
N ALA A 301 -19.44 -8.56 -6.67
CA ALA A 301 -20.75 -8.01 -6.32
C ALA A 301 -20.81 -7.15 -5.04
N THR A 302 -20.00 -7.45 -4.03
CA THR A 302 -19.92 -6.67 -2.78
C THR A 302 -18.81 -5.63 -2.78
N GLY A 303 -17.96 -5.64 -3.81
CA GLY A 303 -16.82 -4.77 -3.98
C GLY A 303 -17.22 -3.33 -4.31
N VAL A 304 -16.54 -2.38 -3.67
CA VAL A 304 -16.62 -0.95 -3.96
C VAL A 304 -15.23 -0.42 -4.26
N LEU A 305 -15.07 0.20 -5.43
CA LEU A 305 -13.95 1.04 -5.79
C LEU A 305 -14.42 2.49 -5.69
N ASP A 306 -13.96 3.23 -4.68
CA ASP A 306 -14.39 4.61 -4.39
C ASP A 306 -13.24 5.58 -4.66
N GLY A 307 -13.23 6.14 -5.87
CA GLY A 307 -12.10 6.84 -6.48
C GLY A 307 -11.97 6.46 -7.95
N ASP A 308 -11.18 7.25 -8.68
CA ASP A 308 -10.88 6.95 -10.08
C ASP A 308 -10.04 5.65 -10.20
N VAL A 309 -10.21 4.93 -11.30
CA VAL A 309 -9.40 3.77 -11.67
C VAL A 309 -8.60 4.16 -12.91
N SER A 310 -7.28 4.17 -12.82
CA SER A 310 -6.40 4.49 -13.96
C SER A 310 -5.46 3.32 -14.18
N LEU A 311 -5.54 2.71 -15.35
CA LEU A 311 -4.66 1.64 -15.78
C LEU A 311 -3.60 2.17 -16.77
N GLY A 312 -2.72 1.29 -17.22
CA GLY A 312 -1.45 1.65 -17.81
C GLY A 312 -1.36 1.33 -19.30
N ILE A 313 -0.21 0.82 -19.71
CA ILE A 313 -0.04 0.24 -21.04
C ILE A 313 -0.19 -1.26 -20.85
N GLY A 314 -1.12 -1.89 -21.55
CA GLY A 314 -1.26 -3.33 -21.60
C GLY A 314 -2.60 -3.77 -22.13
N ASP A 315 -2.80 -5.07 -22.39
CA ASP A 315 -4.13 -5.62 -22.69
C ASP A 315 -4.91 -5.86 -21.37
N ASP A 316 -5.32 -4.77 -20.73
CA ASP A 316 -5.87 -4.72 -19.37
C ASP A 316 -7.30 -5.24 -19.30
N ARG A 317 -7.70 -5.68 -18.11
CA ARG A 317 -9.02 -6.29 -17.88
C ARG A 317 -9.66 -5.80 -16.60
N ILE A 318 -10.90 -5.34 -16.71
CA ILE A 318 -11.78 -5.11 -15.57
C ILE A 318 -13.03 -5.98 -15.73
N GLN A 319 -13.31 -6.80 -14.71
CA GLN A 319 -14.59 -7.46 -14.48
C GLN A 319 -15.25 -6.76 -13.29
N ASN A 320 -16.31 -5.98 -13.53
CA ASN A 320 -17.02 -5.22 -12.51
C ASN A 320 -18.44 -5.75 -12.29
N ASP A 321 -18.63 -6.52 -11.23
CA ASP A 321 -19.94 -6.94 -10.74
C ASP A 321 -20.40 -6.13 -9.51
N GLY A 322 -19.50 -5.32 -8.94
CA GLY A 322 -19.76 -4.44 -7.79
C GLY A 322 -20.09 -2.99 -8.17
N ARG A 323 -19.50 -2.04 -7.45
CA ARG A 323 -19.67 -0.60 -7.70
C ARG A 323 -18.32 0.09 -7.92
N ILE A 324 -18.27 0.96 -8.93
CA ILE A 324 -17.18 1.89 -9.18
C ILE A 324 -17.72 3.32 -9.04
N ILE A 325 -17.11 4.11 -8.16
CA ILE A 325 -17.46 5.50 -7.87
C ILE A 325 -16.31 6.38 -8.35
N GLY A 326 -16.27 6.64 -9.64
CA GLY A 326 -15.15 7.34 -10.27
C GLY A 326 -15.15 7.09 -11.77
N ASN A 327 -14.22 7.75 -12.46
CA ASN A 327 -13.90 7.44 -13.84
C ASN A 327 -13.03 6.19 -13.92
N VAL A 328 -13.04 5.56 -15.09
CA VAL A 328 -12.14 4.46 -15.43
C VAL A 328 -11.38 4.87 -16.68
N ASP A 329 -10.05 4.88 -16.61
CA ASP A 329 -9.16 5.05 -17.76
C ASP A 329 -8.41 3.71 -17.94
N MET A 330 -8.66 3.03 -19.07
CA MET A 330 -8.03 1.74 -19.37
C MET A 330 -6.62 1.90 -19.96
N GLY A 331 -6.28 3.09 -20.47
CA GLY A 331 -4.94 3.37 -20.98
C GLY A 331 -4.72 2.92 -22.43
N ALA A 332 -3.72 2.07 -22.69
CA ALA A 332 -3.37 1.67 -24.05
C ALA A 332 -3.09 0.18 -24.18
N GLY A 333 -3.75 -0.47 -25.13
CA GLY A 333 -3.68 -1.90 -25.43
C GLY A 333 -5.04 -2.37 -25.92
N ASN A 334 -5.27 -3.67 -26.06
CA ASN A 334 -6.60 -4.18 -26.43
C ASN A 334 -7.36 -4.56 -25.16
N ASP A 335 -7.98 -3.55 -24.57
CA ASP A 335 -8.53 -3.59 -23.24
C ASP A 335 -9.91 -4.23 -23.20
N ARG A 336 -10.27 -4.76 -22.03
CA ARG A 336 -11.59 -5.35 -21.79
C ARG A 336 -12.21 -4.83 -20.52
N PHE A 337 -13.33 -4.14 -20.67
CA PHE A 337 -14.19 -3.78 -19.56
C PHE A 337 -15.49 -4.58 -19.66
N LEU A 338 -15.75 -5.43 -18.67
CA LEU A 338 -16.91 -6.33 -18.62
C LEU A 338 -17.58 -6.24 -17.24
N GLY A 339 -18.86 -6.61 -17.17
CA GLY A 339 -19.52 -6.92 -15.90
C GLY A 339 -20.94 -6.41 -15.78
N SER A 340 -21.58 -6.73 -14.66
CA SER A 340 -22.99 -6.42 -14.37
C SER A 340 -23.19 -5.36 -13.28
N GLY A 341 -22.10 -4.80 -12.78
CA GLY A 341 -22.05 -3.84 -11.67
C GLY A 341 -22.58 -2.45 -12.02
N THR A 342 -22.19 -1.43 -11.27
CA THR A 342 -22.54 -0.02 -11.56
C THR A 342 -21.32 0.87 -11.61
N ILE A 343 -21.39 1.94 -12.40
CA ILE A 343 -20.32 2.93 -12.57
C ILE A 343 -20.97 4.32 -12.52
N SER A 344 -20.40 5.27 -11.76
CA SER A 344 -20.90 6.65 -11.74
C SER A 344 -20.15 7.62 -12.66
N GLY A 345 -18.97 7.25 -13.12
CA GLY A 345 -18.12 8.06 -14.00
C GLY A 345 -18.20 7.63 -15.47
N ILE A 346 -17.15 8.01 -16.21
CA ILE A 346 -16.97 7.64 -17.62
C ILE A 346 -15.92 6.54 -17.70
N VAL A 347 -16.13 5.54 -18.55
CA VAL A 347 -15.10 4.58 -18.97
C VAL A 347 -14.46 5.07 -20.26
N ASP A 348 -13.19 5.47 -20.23
CA ASP A 348 -12.37 5.75 -21.41
C ASP A 348 -11.51 4.51 -21.70
N MET A 349 -11.76 3.85 -22.82
CA MET A 349 -11.03 2.65 -23.24
C MET A 349 -9.66 2.99 -23.85
N GLY A 350 -9.43 4.24 -24.26
CA GLY A 350 -8.10 4.73 -24.60
C GLY A 350 -7.62 4.37 -26.02
N PHE A 351 -6.56 3.59 -26.13
CA PHE A 351 -5.93 3.25 -27.42
C PHE A 351 -5.91 1.74 -27.65
N GLY A 352 -6.54 1.27 -28.72
CA GLY A 352 -6.40 -0.10 -29.21
C GLY A 352 -7.73 -0.65 -29.70
N ALA A 353 -7.80 -1.96 -29.95
CA ALA A 353 -9.05 -2.57 -30.39
C ALA A 353 -9.82 -3.09 -29.17
N ASP A 354 -10.58 -2.20 -28.53
CA ASP A 354 -11.12 -2.44 -27.19
C ASP A 354 -12.49 -3.12 -27.19
N ILE A 355 -12.82 -3.75 -26.05
CA ILE A 355 -14.14 -4.33 -25.81
C ILE A 355 -14.71 -3.75 -24.53
N TYR A 356 -15.81 -3.02 -24.67
CA TYR A 356 -16.64 -2.54 -23.58
C TYR A 356 -18.00 -3.24 -23.58
N SER A 357 -18.33 -3.84 -22.44
CA SER A 357 -19.65 -4.36 -22.12
C SER A 357 -20.16 -3.60 -20.91
N GLY A 358 -21.12 -2.71 -21.14
CA GLY A 358 -21.83 -1.95 -20.14
C GLY A 358 -22.68 -2.81 -19.22
N THR A 359 -23.29 -2.10 -18.28
CA THR A 359 -24.06 -2.59 -17.15
C THR A 359 -25.56 -2.63 -17.48
N ALA A 360 -26.41 -2.83 -16.47
CA ALA A 360 -27.86 -2.65 -16.66
C ALA A 360 -28.34 -1.20 -16.40
N GLY A 361 -27.42 -0.29 -16.08
CA GLY A 361 -27.68 1.11 -15.78
C GLY A 361 -27.33 2.03 -16.95
N ASN A 362 -27.53 3.34 -16.77
CA ASN A 362 -27.10 4.31 -17.77
C ASN A 362 -25.58 4.42 -17.76
N ASP A 363 -24.93 3.89 -18.79
CA ASP A 363 -23.49 3.91 -18.89
C ASP A 363 -22.97 5.11 -19.67
N ARG A 364 -21.68 5.40 -19.50
CA ARG A 364 -20.95 6.37 -20.30
C ARG A 364 -19.61 5.79 -20.66
N ALA A 365 -19.44 5.42 -21.93
CA ALA A 365 -18.20 4.84 -22.42
C ALA A 365 -17.68 5.59 -23.65
N ARG A 366 -16.36 5.59 -23.80
CA ARG A 366 -15.65 6.10 -24.97
C ARG A 366 -14.66 5.03 -25.42
N GLY A 367 -14.78 4.59 -26.67
CA GLY A 367 -13.85 3.62 -27.26
C GLY A 367 -12.44 4.18 -27.47
N GLY A 368 -12.33 5.44 -27.88
CA GLY A 368 -11.03 6.09 -28.02
C GLY A 368 -10.47 5.97 -29.44
N ARG A 369 -9.25 5.45 -29.61
CA ARG A 369 -8.62 5.26 -30.93
C ARG A 369 -8.69 3.80 -31.35
N ASP A 370 -8.66 3.59 -32.67
CA ASP A 370 -8.75 2.30 -33.35
C ASP A 370 -10.19 1.74 -33.41
N SER A 371 -10.38 0.42 -33.40
CA SER A 371 -11.67 -0.21 -33.74
C SER A 371 -12.26 -0.93 -32.53
N ASP A 372 -13.13 -0.21 -31.83
CA ASP A 372 -13.72 -0.67 -30.56
C ASP A 372 -15.07 -1.35 -30.76
N VAL A 373 -15.40 -2.25 -29.83
CA VAL A 373 -16.73 -2.85 -29.69
C VAL A 373 -17.33 -2.38 -28.37
N LEU A 374 -18.34 -1.51 -28.46
CA LEU A 374 -19.07 -1.00 -27.29
C LEU A 374 -20.50 -1.56 -27.27
N SER A 375 -20.89 -2.18 -26.17
CA SER A 375 -22.24 -2.71 -25.94
C SER A 375 -22.78 -2.23 -24.60
N GLY A 376 -23.66 -1.22 -24.59
CA GLY A 376 -24.22 -0.64 -23.37
C GLY A 376 -25.16 -1.55 -22.57
N HIS A 377 -25.79 -2.54 -23.22
CA HIS A 377 -26.86 -3.39 -22.67
C HIS A 377 -28.17 -2.63 -22.38
N ASP A 378 -28.63 -2.59 -21.12
CA ASP A 378 -29.87 -1.93 -20.73
C ASP A 378 -29.54 -0.52 -20.23
N GLY A 379 -30.34 0.48 -20.57
CA GLY A 379 -30.11 1.84 -20.09
C GLY A 379 -30.30 2.92 -21.15
N GLN A 380 -29.90 4.14 -20.81
CA GLN A 380 -29.65 5.22 -21.75
C GLN A 380 -28.14 5.45 -21.85
N ASP A 381 -27.50 4.71 -22.75
CA ASP A 381 -26.04 4.64 -22.89
C ASP A 381 -25.47 5.56 -23.97
#